data_AF-A0A1I0QJZ5-F1
#
_entry.id   AF-A0A1I0QJZ5-F1
#
_cell.length_a   1.000
_cell.length_b   1.000
_cell.length_c   1.000
_cell.angle_alpha   90.00
_cell.angle_beta   90.00
_cell.angle_gamma   90.00
#
_symmetry.space_group_name_H-M   'P 1'
#
loop_
_entity.id
_entity.type
_entity.pdbx_description
1 polymer ?
#
loop_
_entity_poly.entity_id
_entity_poly.type
_entity_poly.pdbx_seq_one_letter_code
_entity_poly.pdbx_strand_id
1 'polypeptide(L)'
;MFTQKDIDRVNELYGKAKTQGLTDIEAIEQKKLRADYIKAFRENLRGTLDTIKIQNPDGTMVDVKERHEQRMKTDNGNSDKEGN
;
A
#
# COMPACT_ATOMS: atom_id res chain seq x y z
N MET A 1 -11.14 10.43 4.96
CA MET A 1 -10.28 10.07 6.11
C MET A 1 -10.74 8.71 6.59
N PHE A 2 -9.84 7.74 6.73
CA PHE A 2 -10.18 6.42 7.26
C PHE A 2 -10.26 6.52 8.78
N THR A 3 -11.36 6.05 9.39
CA THR A 3 -11.67 6.29 10.80
C THR A 3 -11.63 5.01 11.63
N GLN A 4 -11.61 5.14 12.95
CA GLN A 4 -11.71 3.99 13.86
C GLN A 4 -13.00 3.20 13.63
N LYS A 5 -14.11 3.89 13.34
CA LYS A 5 -15.39 3.23 13.01
C LYS A 5 -15.29 2.32 11.78
N ASP A 6 -14.50 2.71 10.79
CA ASP A 6 -14.27 1.90 9.58
C ASP A 6 -13.43 0.65 9.90
N ILE A 7 -12.45 0.77 10.81
CA ILE A 7 -11.65 -0.36 11.31
C ILE A 7 -12.56 -1.35 12.06
N ASP A 8 -13.38 -0.83 12.96
CA ASP A 8 -14.30 -1.64 13.77
C ASP A 8 -15.27 -2.40 12.86
N ARG A 9 -15.80 -1.71 11.84
CA ARG A 9 -16.67 -2.33 10.84
C ARG A 9 -15.99 -3.44 10.03
N VAL A 10 -14.73 -3.25 9.63
CA VAL A 10 -13.95 -4.31 8.96
C VAL A 10 -13.80 -5.53 9.86
N ASN A 11 -13.57 -5.34 11.16
CA ASN A 11 -13.44 -6.41 12.14
C ASN A 11 -14.76 -7.14 12.39
N GLU A 12 -15.88 -6.42 12.49
CA GLU A 12 -17.22 -7.00 12.57
C GLU A 12 -17.52 -7.90 11.36
N LEU A 13 -17.30 -7.39 10.14
CA LEU A 13 -17.50 -8.15 8.90
C LEU A 13 -16.56 -9.36 8.84
N TYR A 14 -15.34 -9.24 9.34
CA TYR A 14 -14.40 -10.36 9.42
C TYR A 14 -14.87 -11.45 10.41
N GLY A 15 -15.35 -11.05 11.59
CA GLY A 15 -15.93 -11.97 12.56
C GLY A 15 -17.15 -12.69 11.99
N LYS A 16 -18.03 -11.94 11.32
CA LYS A 16 -19.22 -12.47 10.64
C LYS A 16 -18.86 -13.47 9.54
N ALA A 17 -17.88 -13.15 8.69
CA ALA A 17 -17.39 -14.02 7.62
C ALA A 17 -16.92 -15.39 8.14
N LYS A 18 -16.30 -15.42 9.34
CA LYS A 18 -15.80 -16.67 9.95
C LYS A 18 -16.88 -17.57 10.52
N THR A 19 -17.96 -16.99 11.05
CA THR A 19 -18.96 -17.74 11.82
C THR A 19 -20.16 -18.14 10.97
N GLN A 20 -20.71 -17.18 10.22
CA GLN A 20 -21.99 -17.33 9.50
C GLN A 20 -21.87 -17.03 8.01
N GLY A 21 -20.71 -16.57 7.55
CA GLY A 21 -20.51 -16.10 6.18
C GLY A 21 -21.01 -14.66 5.97
N LEU A 22 -20.69 -14.10 4.81
CA LEU A 22 -21.12 -12.76 4.41
C LEU A 22 -22.19 -12.86 3.34
N THR A 23 -23.15 -11.94 3.39
CA THR A 23 -24.00 -11.66 2.23
C THR A 23 -23.18 -10.97 1.13
N ASP A 24 -23.66 -11.00 -0.11
CA ASP A 24 -22.96 -10.38 -1.24
C ASP A 24 -22.72 -8.87 -1.02
N ILE A 25 -23.70 -8.18 -0.43
CA ILE A 25 -23.62 -6.76 -0.10
C ILE A 25 -22.51 -6.51 0.92
N GLU A 26 -22.45 -7.33 1.97
CA GLU A 26 -21.42 -7.23 3.02
C GLU A 26 -20.02 -7.58 2.50
N ALA A 27 -19.92 -8.53 1.57
CA ALA A 27 -18.66 -8.86 0.93
C ALA A 27 -18.13 -7.69 0.07
N ILE A 28 -19.03 -7.00 -0.65
CA ILE A 28 -18.69 -5.77 -1.39
C ILE A 28 -18.26 -4.66 -0.44
N GLU A 29 -19.02 -4.44 0.65
CA GLU A 29 -18.69 -3.47 1.69
C GLU A 29 -17.30 -3.75 2.27
N GLN A 30 -17.04 -5.00 2.68
CA GLN A 30 -15.76 -5.39 3.26
C GLN A 30 -14.59 -5.18 2.28
N LYS A 31 -14.77 -5.52 1.01
CA LYS A 31 -13.74 -5.28 -0.03
C LYS A 31 -13.44 -3.80 -0.17
N LYS A 32 -14.46 -2.95 -0.22
CA LYS A 32 -14.30 -1.50 -0.32
C LYS A 32 -13.56 -0.94 0.89
N LEU A 33 -14.01 -1.28 2.10
CA LEU A 33 -13.38 -0.80 3.33
C LEU A 33 -11.91 -1.25 3.44
N ARG A 34 -11.58 -2.48 3.03
CA ARG A 34 -10.20 -2.96 2.98
C ARG A 34 -9.35 -2.20 1.97
N ALA A 35 -9.89 -1.90 0.79
CA ALA A 35 -9.18 -1.12 -0.21
C ALA A 35 -8.89 0.30 0.29
N ASP A 36 -9.87 0.94 0.91
CA ASP A 36 -9.73 2.28 1.49
C ASP A 36 -8.72 2.31 2.64
N TYR A 37 -8.72 1.28 3.51
CA TYR A 37 -7.71 1.11 4.57
C TYR A 37 -6.30 1.01 4.00
N ILE A 38 -6.10 0.12 3.01
CA ILE A 38 -4.80 -0.09 2.37
C ILE A 38 -4.32 1.20 1.69
N LYS A 39 -5.22 1.95 1.05
CA LYS A 39 -4.90 3.24 0.44
C LYS A 39 -4.41 4.24 1.48
N ALA A 40 -5.16 4.42 2.57
CA ALA A 40 -4.77 5.33 3.65
C ALA A 40 -3.45 4.91 4.31
N PHE A 41 -3.24 3.61 4.52
CA PHE A 41 -1.99 3.07 5.05
C PHE A 41 -0.80 3.34 4.11
N ARG A 42 -0.97 3.10 2.80
CA ARG A 42 0.08 3.37 1.81
C ARG A 42 0.43 4.86 1.71
N GLU A 43 -0.56 5.73 1.78
CA GLU A 43 -0.35 7.19 1.80
C GLU A 43 0.46 7.63 3.03
N ASN A 44 0.13 7.09 4.20
CA ASN A 44 0.89 7.35 5.42
C ASN A 44 2.33 6.82 5.34
N LEU A 45 2.50 5.57 4.90
CA LEU A 45 3.82 4.96 4.74
C LEU A 45 4.70 5.72 3.74
N ARG A 46 4.12 6.19 2.62
CA ARG A 46 4.85 6.99 1.63
C ARG A 46 5.41 8.26 2.25
N GLY A 47 4.61 8.98 3.06
CA GLY A 47 5.08 10.16 3.78
C GLY A 47 6.23 9.85 4.74
N THR A 48 6.22 8.70 5.41
CA THR A 48 7.34 8.26 6.25
C THR A 48 8.59 7.95 5.42
N LEU A 49 8.45 7.19 4.34
CA LEU A 49 9.57 6.80 3.47
C LEU A 49 10.22 8.01 2.80
N ASP A 50 9.45 9.06 2.47
CA ASP A 50 9.95 10.32 1.91
C ASP A 50 10.92 11.06 2.86
N THR A 51 10.99 10.69 4.14
CA THR A 51 11.90 11.31 5.13
C THR A 51 13.10 10.43 5.48
N ILE A 52 13.10 9.16 5.06
CA ILE A 52 14.13 8.20 5.45
C ILE A 52 15.32 8.29 4.49
N LYS A 53 16.53 8.30 5.07
CA LYS A 53 17.79 8.20 4.34
C LYS A 53 18.52 6.93 4.78
N ILE A 54 19.05 6.18 3.81
CA ILE A 54 19.83 4.96 4.05
C ILE A 54 21.31 5.36 4.05
N GLN A 55 22.03 5.03 5.13
CA GLN A 55 23.49 5.13 5.16
C GLN A 55 24.10 3.80 4.69
N ASN A 56 24.93 3.87 3.66
CA ASN A 56 25.69 2.72 3.18
C ASN A 56 26.94 2.47 4.05
N PRO A 57 27.51 1.26 4.00
CA PRO A 57 28.75 0.95 4.74
C PRO A 57 29.95 1.83 4.38
N ASP A 58 29.95 2.43 3.18
CA ASP A 58 30.98 3.37 2.71
C ASP A 58 30.78 4.82 3.22
N GLY A 59 29.73 5.06 4.02
CA GLY A 59 29.37 6.36 4.57
C GLY A 59 28.50 7.23 3.66
N THR A 60 28.20 6.80 2.43
CA THR A 60 27.30 7.54 1.53
C THR A 60 25.84 7.46 2.00
N MET A 61 25.07 8.51 1.73
CA MET A 61 23.65 8.61 2.11
C MET A 61 22.78 8.55 0.86
N VAL A 62 21.82 7.63 0.84
CA VAL A 62 20.86 7.46 -0.26
C VAL A 62 19.47 7.82 0.24
N ASP A 63 18.81 8.75 -0.44
CA ASP A 63 17.41 9.07 -0.18
C ASP A 63 16.51 7.96 -0.73
N VAL A 64 15.61 7.43 0.12
CA VAL A 64 14.73 6.31 -0.23
C VAL A 64 13.78 6.70 -1.37
N LYS A 65 13.30 7.94 -1.39
CA LYS A 65 12.40 8.44 -2.43
C LYS A 65 13.11 8.50 -3.78
N GLU A 66 14.31 9.09 -3.80
CA GLU A 66 15.09 9.21 -5.03
C GLU A 66 15.43 7.84 -5.62
N ARG A 67 15.87 6.90 -4.77
CA ARG A 67 16.14 5.51 -5.17
C ARG A 67 14.92 4.84 -5.79
N HIS A 68 13.74 5.06 -5.22
CA HIS A 68 12.49 4.51 -5.75
C HIS A 68 12.14 5.09 -7.13
N GLU A 69 12.27 6.39 -7.31
CA GLU A 69 12.01 7.07 -8.59
C GLU A 69 12.97 6.62 -9.69
N GLN A 70 14.27 6.46 -9.37
CA GLN A 70 15.26 5.93 -10.30
C GLN A 70 14.90 4.51 -10.77
N ARG A 71 14.48 3.64 -9.83
CA ARG A 71 14.07 2.26 -10.14
C ARG A 71 12.83 2.20 -11.03
N MET A 72 11.84 3.07 -10.80
CA MET A 72 10.64 3.12 -11.62
C MET A 72 10.93 3.60 -13.05
N LYS A 73 11.91 4.49 -13.24
CA LYS A 73 12.36 4.93 -14.57
C LYS A 73 13.09 3.82 -15.33
N THR A 74 13.90 3.01 -14.64
CA THR A 74 14.63 1.89 -15.27
C THR A 74 13.70 0.74 -15.67
N ASP A 75 12.70 0.42 -14.85
CA ASP A 75 11.76 -0.67 -15.17
C ASP A 75 10.84 -0.30 -16.36
N ASN A 76 10.41 0.95 -16.48
CA ASN A 76 9.60 1.42 -17.62
C ASN A 76 10.40 1.63 -18.91
N GLY A 77 11.72 1.75 -18.85
CA GLY A 77 12.59 1.93 -20.02
C GLY A 77 13.08 0.63 -20.66
N ASN A 78 12.81 -0.53 -20.05
CA ASN A 78 13.25 -1.84 -20.54
C ASN A 78 12.15 -2.58 -21.33
N SER A 79 10.92 -2.08 -21.38
CA SER A 79 9.84 -2.63 -22.23
C SER A 79 9.98 -2.30 -23.71
N ASP A 80 10.81 -1.31 -24.06
CA ASP A 80 10.93 -0.78 -25.43
C ASP A 80 12.14 -1.35 -26.21
N LYS A 81 12.89 -2.31 -25.64
CA LYS A 81 14.15 -2.82 -26.22
C LYS A 81 14.17 -4.32 -26.58
N GLU A 82 13.08 -5.06 -26.37
CA GLU A 82 12.95 -6.47 -26.78
C GLU A 82 11.92 -6.66 -27.91
N GLY A 83 11.99 -5.78 -28.91
CA GLY A 83 11.22 -5.90 -30.15
C GLY A 83 12.12 -5.66 -31.35
N ASN A 84 12.97 -6.64 -31.68
CA ASN A 84 13.62 -6.74 -32.98
C ASN A 84 13.56 -8.19 -33.46
#